data_AF-A0AAJ1ZYE8-F1
#
_entry.id   AF-A0AAJ1ZYE8-F1
#
_cell.length_a   1.000
_cell.length_b   1.000
_cell.length_c   1.000
_cell.angle_alpha   90.00
_cell.angle_beta   90.00
_cell.angle_gamma   90.00
#
_symmetry.space_group_name_H-M   'P 1'
#
loop_
_entity.id
_entity.type
_entity.pdbx_description
1 polymer ?
#
loop_
_entity_poly.entity_id
_entity_poly.type
_entity_poly.pdbx_seq_one_letter_code
_entity_poly.pdbx_strand_id
1 'polypeptide(L)' 'MSDDEFDFLPLRVIRECSNGKRKYDPDGKRRLIEACLRPDASIAGLALRAQVNANQLHK' A
#
# COMPACT_ATOMS: atom_id res chain seq x y z
N MET A 1 -1.20 10.88 -14.61
CA MET A 1 -0.86 9.64 -13.90
C MET A 1 -1.81 8.59 -14.45
N SER A 2 -1.33 7.69 -15.30
CA SER A 2 -2.17 6.66 -15.92
C SER A 2 -2.62 5.69 -14.83
N ASP A 3 -3.89 5.27 -14.83
CA ASP A 3 -4.41 4.33 -13.82
C ASP A 3 -3.61 3.01 -13.75
N ASP A 4 -2.98 2.61 -14.86
CA ASP A 4 -2.03 1.48 -14.94
C ASP A 4 -0.85 1.56 -13.95
N GLU A 5 -0.45 2.77 -13.54
CA GLU A 5 0.70 2.96 -12.66
C GLU A 5 0.46 2.42 -11.24
N PHE A 6 -0.79 2.19 -10.87
CA PHE A 6 -1.24 1.71 -9.57
C PHE A 6 -2.12 0.47 -9.65
N ASP A 7 -1.91 -0.38 -10.67
CA ASP A 7 -2.59 -1.67 -10.86
C ASP A 7 -2.47 -2.64 -9.66
N PHE A 8 -1.49 -2.42 -8.78
CA PHE A 8 -1.28 -3.14 -7.53
C PHE A 8 -2.12 -2.64 -6.35
N LEU A 9 -2.95 -1.61 -6.55
CA LEU A 9 -3.87 -1.07 -5.53
C LEU A 9 -5.31 -1.54 -5.79
N PRO A 10 -6.08 -1.85 -4.73
CA PRO A 10 -5.69 -1.86 -3.31
C PRO A 10 -4.79 -3.05 -2.95
N LEU A 11 -4.09 -2.98 -1.81
CA LEU A 11 -3.20 -4.06 -1.41
C LEU A 11 -3.97 -5.36 -1.15
N ARG A 12 -3.57 -6.42 -1.87
CA ARG A 12 -4.16 -7.75 -1.70
C ARG A 12 -3.86 -8.30 -0.30
N VAL A 13 -4.89 -8.76 0.39
CA VAL A 13 -4.76 -9.45 1.68
C VAL A 13 -4.43 -10.92 1.42
N ILE A 14 -3.29 -11.40 1.94
CA ILE A 14 -2.87 -12.80 1.84
C ILE A 14 -3.29 -13.63 3.06
N ARG A 15 -3.51 -12.98 4.21
CA ARG A 15 -3.93 -13.65 5.44
C ARG A 15 -4.61 -12.68 6.38
N GLU A 16 -5.71 -13.11 6.98
CA GLU A 16 -6.30 -12.47 8.15
C GLU A 16 -5.89 -13.26 9.40
N CYS A 17 -5.36 -12.55 10.39
CA CYS A 17 -4.98 -13.11 11.68
C CYS A 17 -6.16 -13.02 12.66
N SER A 18 -6.21 -13.93 13.64
CA SER A 18 -7.25 -13.98 14.67
C SER A 18 -7.37 -12.71 15.53
N ASN A 19 -6.35 -11.86 15.54
CA ASN A 19 -6.33 -10.57 16.23
C ASN A 19 -6.80 -9.39 15.34
N GLY A 20 -7.45 -9.67 14.20
CA GLY A 20 -7.92 -8.65 13.26
C GLY A 20 -6.82 -8.00 12.43
N LYS A 21 -5.55 -8.43 12.57
CA LYS A 21 -4.46 -7.95 11.70
C LYS A 21 -4.53 -8.62 10.34
N ARG A 22 -4.24 -7.86 9.29
CA ARG A 22 -4.10 -8.36 7.92
C ARG A 22 -2.64 -8.41 7.53
N LYS A 23 -2.24 -9.49 6.85
CA LYS A 23 -0.99 -9.55 6.09
C LYS A 23 -1.32 -9.26 4.64
N TYR A 24 -0.55 -8.37 4.05
CA TYR A 24 -0.68 -7.97 2.66
C TYR A 24 0.36 -8.66 1.80
N ASP A 25 0.05 -8.74 0.51
CA ASP A 25 0.98 -9.21 -0.51
C ASP A 25 2.29 -8.41 -0.44
N PRO A 26 3.45 -9.10 -0.27
CA PRO A 26 4.74 -8.42 -0.14
C PRO A 26 5.11 -7.60 -1.37
N ASP A 27 4.78 -8.08 -2.57
CA ASP A 27 5.10 -7.41 -3.83
C ASP A 27 4.28 -6.13 -3.98
N GLY A 28 2.96 -6.19 -3.78
CA GLY A 28 2.12 -5.00 -3.71
C GLY A 28 2.62 -3.99 -2.67
N LYS A 29 3.02 -4.46 -1.48
CA LYS A 29 3.55 -3.57 -0.42
C LYS A 29 4.85 -2.89 -0.84
N ARG A 30 5.76 -3.61 -1.50
CA ARG A 30 7.01 -3.04 -2.03
C ARG A 30 6.75 -1.96 -3.07
N ARG A 31 5.87 -2.23 -4.03
CA ARG A 31 5.47 -1.25 -5.08
C ARG A 31 4.85 0.00 -4.47
N LEU A 32 4.04 -0.14 -3.40
CA LEU A 32 3.48 0.98 -2.66
C LEU A 32 4.57 1.84 -2.00
N ILE A 33 5.55 1.22 -1.35
CA ILE A 33 6.67 1.95 -0.72
C ILE A 33 7.48 2.70 -1.78
N GLU A 34 7.80 2.06 -2.90
CA GLU A 34 8.52 2.69 -4.01
C GLU A 34 7.74 3.87 -4.60
N ALA A 35 6.41 3.78 -4.70
CA ALA A 35 5.57 4.89 -5.11
C ALA A 35 5.58 6.06 -4.09
N CYS A 36 5.59 5.75 -2.79
CA CYS A 36 5.68 6.76 -1.73
C CYS A 36 7.03 7.50 -1.69
N LEU A 37 8.10 6.93 -2.25
CA LEU A 37 9.42 7.55 -2.31
C LEU A 37 9.58 8.54 -3.47
N ARG A 38 8.60 8.62 -4.38
CA ARG A 38 8.69 9.51 -5.54
C ARG A 38 8.53 10.98 -5.12
N PRO A 39 9.18 11.93 -5.82
CA PRO A 39 8.91 13.34 -5.64
C PRO A 39 7.41 13.63 -5.82
N ASP A 40 6.87 14.52 -4.99
CA ASP A 40 5.46 14.91 -4.99
C ASP A 40 4.45 13.80 -4.65
N ALA A 41 4.91 12.61 -4.23
CA ALA A 41 4.02 11.55 -3.79
C ALA A 41 3.36 11.89 -2.45
N SER A 42 2.02 11.88 -2.44
CA SER A 42 1.28 11.94 -1.18
C SER A 42 1.25 10.56 -0.52
N ILE A 43 2.05 10.37 0.53
CA ILE A 43 2.08 9.13 1.32
C ILE A 43 0.67 8.81 1.85
N ALA A 44 -0.04 9.80 2.38
CA ALA A 44 -1.39 9.63 2.90
C ALA A 44 -2.38 9.25 1.77
N GLY A 45 -2.30 9.92 0.62
CA GLY A 45 -3.16 9.62 -0.54
C GLY A 45 -2.93 8.21 -1.09
N LEU A 46 -1.67 7.78 -1.18
CA LEU A 46 -1.31 6.42 -1.61
C LEU A 46 -1.77 5.36 -0.61
N ALA A 47 -1.59 5.60 0.70
CA ALA A 47 -2.07 4.70 1.74
C ALA A 47 -3.60 4.54 1.71
N LEU A 48 -4.34 5.63 1.49
CA LEU A 48 -5.79 5.61 1.35
C LEU A 48 -6.24 4.77 0.15
N ARG A 49 -5.64 4.96 -1.03
CA ARG A 49 -5.92 4.15 -2.24
C ARG A 49 -5.55 2.69 -2.03
N ALA A 50 -4.49 2.43 -1.28
CA ALA A 50 -4.05 1.09 -0.90
C ALA A 50 -4.90 0.43 0.20
N GLN A 51 -5.87 1.16 0.78
CA GLN A 51 -6.70 0.72 1.91
C GLN A 51 -5.88 0.28 3.14
N VAL A 52 -4.74 0.95 3.37
CA VAL A 52 -3.89 0.73 4.53
C VAL A 52 -3.65 2.00 5.30
N ASN A 53 -3.30 1.85 6.58
CA ASN A 53 -2.86 2.98 7.39
C ASN A 53 -1.46 3.42 6.95
N ALA A 54 -1.25 4.73 6.72
CA ALA A 54 0.04 5.29 6.32
C ALA A 54 1.18 4.96 7.31
N ASN A 55 0.88 4.78 8.60
CA ASN A 55 1.85 4.37 9.62
C ASN A 55 2.41 2.95 9.37
N GLN A 56 1.74 2.12 8.56
CA GLN A 56 2.25 0.80 8.15
C GLN A 56 3.30 0.89 7.03
N LEU A 57 3.46 2.07 6.43
CA LEU A 57 4.46 2.40 5.42
C LEU A 57 5.68 3.09 6.02
N HIS A 58 5.60 3.50 7.29
CA HIS A 58 6.66 4.16 8.04
C HIS A 58 7.11 3.25 9.18
N LYS A 59 7.84 2.19 8.84
CA LYS A 59 8.52 1.34 9.83
C LYS A 59 9.67 0.56 9.24
#